data_AF-X4ZZK2-F1
#
_entry.id   AF-X4ZZK2-F1
#
_cell.length_a   1.000
_cell.length_b   1.000
_cell.length_c   1.000
_cell.angle_alpha   90.00
_cell.angle_beta   90.00
_cell.angle_gamma   90.00
#
_symmetry.space_group_name_H-M   'P 1'
#
loop_
_entity.id
_entity.type
_entity.pdbx_description
1 polymer ?
#
loop_
_entity_poly.entity_id
_entity_poly.type
_entity_poly.pdbx_seq_one_letter_code
_entity_poly.pdbx_strand_id
1 'polypeptide(L)'
;MNQSAVCSKFKRMLNDEIAAGEFFQDLKLESALKKDLITPEGKQSMGLPVDAPLSMYDLTRPALEALPKFRFMYLVSLFEAFVQEYIAERKGISLDDLKNSLTNERSTWQRLNGHTSVGSTSYYNVRFVNWLLNELYSIQIQSVIETLTLEMGDLRKCLVHHGGEITKQDFVDGLKATCLQLGLPSIIGTKVTVTKKLMSIYIEDFRRILNLCDF
;
A
#
# COMPACT_ATOMS: atom_id res chain seq x y z
N MET A 1 -17.64 8.26 -25.46
CA MET A 1 -16.97 8.80 -24.26
C MET A 1 -15.50 8.48 -24.41
N ASN A 2 -14.63 9.50 -24.31
CA ASN A 2 -13.19 9.27 -24.38
C ASN A 2 -12.72 8.71 -23.04
N GLN A 3 -11.98 7.61 -23.09
CA GLN A 3 -11.37 6.96 -21.94
C GLN A 3 -10.50 7.96 -21.15
N SER A 4 -10.51 7.90 -19.81
CA SER A 4 -9.68 8.81 -19.00
C SER A 4 -8.20 8.50 -19.24
N ALA A 5 -7.42 9.54 -19.56
CA ALA A 5 -5.99 9.41 -19.79
C ALA A 5 -5.28 9.03 -18.48
N VAL A 6 -5.73 9.59 -17.36
CA VAL A 6 -5.27 9.23 -16.02
C VAL A 6 -5.59 7.76 -15.71
N CYS A 7 -6.82 7.28 -15.91
CA CYS A 7 -7.16 5.87 -15.67
C CYS A 7 -6.27 4.93 -16.51
N SER A 8 -6.04 5.27 -17.78
CA SER A 8 -5.17 4.49 -18.68
C SER A 8 -3.71 4.46 -18.21
N LYS A 9 -3.17 5.60 -17.77
CA LYS A 9 -1.81 5.73 -17.21
C LYS A 9 -1.64 4.83 -15.99
N PHE A 10 -2.55 4.91 -15.02
CA PHE A 10 -2.43 4.15 -13.77
C PHE A 10 -2.75 2.66 -13.95
N LYS A 11 -3.62 2.28 -14.88
CA LYS A 11 -3.78 0.87 -15.31
C LYS A 11 -2.47 0.28 -15.80
N ARG A 12 -1.72 1.01 -16.64
CA ARG A 12 -0.39 0.57 -17.11
C ARG A 12 0.59 0.42 -15.95
N MET A 13 0.73 1.45 -15.11
CA MET A 13 1.66 1.42 -13.96
C MET A 13 1.35 0.28 -12.98
N LEU A 14 0.08 -0.02 -12.76
CA LEU A 14 -0.34 -1.15 -11.92
C LEU A 14 0.01 -2.50 -12.55
N ASN A 15 -0.13 -2.64 -13.86
CA ASN A 15 0.28 -3.85 -14.57
C ASN A 15 1.81 -4.04 -14.55
N ASP A 16 2.58 -2.96 -14.65
CA ASP A 16 4.04 -3.00 -14.53
C ASP A 16 4.48 -3.50 -13.14
N GLU A 17 3.79 -3.05 -12.08
CA GLU A 17 4.03 -3.51 -10.70
C GLU A 17 3.70 -5.01 -10.51
N ILE A 18 2.64 -5.49 -11.16
CA ILE A 18 2.26 -6.90 -11.14
C ILE A 18 3.32 -7.74 -11.85
N ALA A 19 3.73 -7.32 -13.04
CA ALA A 19 4.79 -7.99 -13.80
C ALA A 19 6.11 -8.04 -13.02
N ALA A 20 6.49 -6.92 -12.37
CA ALA A 20 7.65 -6.89 -11.49
C ALA A 20 7.50 -7.90 -10.34
N GLY A 21 6.32 -7.95 -9.72
CA GLY A 21 6.01 -8.90 -8.65
C GLY A 21 6.05 -10.37 -9.03
N GLU A 22 5.67 -10.71 -10.26
CA GLU A 22 5.70 -12.07 -10.78
C GLU A 22 7.11 -12.49 -11.21
N PHE A 23 7.92 -11.54 -11.70
CA PHE A 23 9.33 -11.78 -12.05
C PHE A 23 10.17 -12.11 -10.82
N PHE A 24 9.87 -11.49 -9.67
CA PHE A 24 10.39 -11.90 -8.36
C PHE A 24 9.61 -13.13 -7.84
N GLN A 25 9.82 -14.30 -8.46
CA GLN A 25 9.44 -15.57 -7.84
C GLN A 25 10.35 -15.83 -6.62
N ASP A 26 10.00 -15.21 -5.48
CA ASP A 26 10.80 -15.17 -4.25
C ASP A 26 11.33 -16.55 -3.84
N LEU A 27 10.55 -17.63 -4.03
CA LEU A 27 10.95 -18.98 -3.63
C LEU A 27 12.12 -19.55 -4.45
N LYS A 28 12.20 -19.23 -5.75
CA LYS A 28 13.30 -19.68 -6.60
C LYS A 28 14.57 -18.88 -6.34
N LEU A 29 14.43 -17.56 -6.19
CA LEU A 29 15.55 -16.68 -5.86
C LEU A 29 16.09 -16.99 -4.46
N GLU A 30 15.23 -17.11 -3.46
CA GLU A 30 15.59 -17.50 -2.09
C GLU A 30 16.28 -18.88 -2.08
N SER A 31 15.73 -19.87 -2.78
CA SER A 31 16.35 -21.20 -2.87
C SER A 31 17.73 -21.16 -3.55
N ALA A 32 17.90 -20.33 -4.58
CA ALA A 32 19.18 -20.15 -5.25
C ALA A 32 20.20 -19.46 -4.32
N LEU A 33 19.80 -18.37 -3.66
CA LEU A 33 20.65 -17.60 -2.74
C LEU A 33 21.06 -18.41 -1.50
N LYS A 34 20.20 -19.32 -1.02
CA LYS A 34 20.52 -20.24 0.09
C LYS A 34 21.57 -21.28 -0.28
N LYS A 35 21.65 -21.65 -1.57
CA LYS A 35 22.63 -22.63 -2.08
C LYS A 35 23.98 -21.99 -2.42
N ASP A 36 24.00 -20.67 -2.60
CA ASP A 36 25.19 -19.92 -2.97
C ASP A 36 26.00 -19.53 -1.72
N LEU A 37 26.94 -20.40 -1.34
CA LEU A 37 27.83 -20.16 -0.21
C LEU A 37 28.92 -19.16 -0.58
N ILE A 38 29.14 -18.18 0.30
CA ILE A 38 30.19 -17.18 0.11
C ILE A 38 31.54 -17.86 0.29
N THR A 39 32.45 -17.61 -0.64
CA THR A 39 33.82 -18.16 -0.57
C THR A 39 34.59 -17.55 0.62
N PRO A 40 35.62 -18.25 1.14
CA PRO A 40 36.50 -17.69 2.18
C PRO A 40 37.09 -16.31 1.82
N GLU A 41 37.52 -16.12 0.57
CA GLU A 41 38.08 -14.86 0.07
C GLU A 41 37.03 -13.75 0.05
N GLY A 42 35.80 -14.09 -0.38
CA GLY A 42 34.66 -13.18 -0.34
C GLY A 42 34.35 -12.72 1.09
N LYS A 43 34.34 -13.64 2.05
CA LYS A 43 34.14 -13.31 3.47
C LYS A 43 35.23 -12.41 4.01
N GLN A 44 36.49 -12.68 3.69
CA GLN A 44 37.62 -11.87 4.12
C GLN A 44 37.52 -10.43 3.58
N SER A 45 37.12 -10.27 2.32
CA SER A 45 36.93 -8.95 1.70
C SER A 45 35.78 -8.13 2.31
N MET A 46 34.77 -8.82 2.86
CA MET A 46 33.59 -8.20 3.50
C MET A 46 33.71 -8.07 5.02
N GLY A 47 34.83 -8.51 5.62
CA GLY A 47 35.02 -8.50 7.07
C GLY A 47 34.13 -9.51 7.82
N LEU A 48 33.74 -10.60 7.16
CA LEU A 48 32.87 -11.64 7.73
C LEU A 48 33.69 -12.80 8.33
N PRO A 49 33.14 -13.54 9.33
CA PRO A 49 33.82 -14.72 9.90
C PRO A 49 34.02 -15.79 8.83
N VAL A 50 35.28 -16.15 8.56
CA VAL A 50 35.67 -17.09 7.48
C VAL A 50 35.10 -18.50 7.72
N ASP A 51 35.06 -18.91 8.99
CA ASP A 51 34.66 -20.26 9.41
C ASP A 51 33.14 -20.47 9.48
N ALA A 52 32.34 -19.40 9.39
CA ALA A 52 30.88 -19.50 9.44
C ALA A 52 30.32 -19.87 8.06
N PRO A 53 29.38 -20.83 7.96
CA PRO A 53 28.70 -21.15 6.70
C PRO A 53 27.69 -20.03 6.37
N LEU A 54 28.16 -18.97 5.71
CA LEU A 54 27.33 -17.86 5.27
C LEU A 54 26.99 -18.02 3.79
N SER A 55 25.70 -17.90 3.48
CA SER A 55 25.17 -17.86 2.12
C SER A 55 24.89 -16.43 1.68
N MET A 56 24.74 -16.23 0.37
CA MET A 56 24.24 -14.96 -0.16
C MET A 56 22.84 -14.62 0.37
N TYR A 57 22.03 -15.63 0.72
CA TYR A 57 20.76 -15.41 1.40
C TYR A 57 20.95 -14.73 2.76
N ASP A 58 21.94 -15.13 3.56
CA ASP A 58 22.15 -14.53 4.89
C ASP A 58 22.48 -13.04 4.83
N LEU A 59 23.20 -12.61 3.79
CA LEU A 59 23.50 -11.20 3.54
C LEU A 59 22.29 -10.42 3.01
N THR A 60 21.49 -11.05 2.16
CA THR A 60 20.37 -10.39 1.46
C THR A 60 19.03 -10.50 2.16
N ARG A 61 18.90 -11.39 3.17
CA ARG A 61 17.66 -11.66 3.91
C ARG A 61 16.96 -10.40 4.40
N PRO A 62 17.64 -9.41 5.03
CA PRO A 62 16.97 -8.18 5.46
C PRO A 62 16.32 -7.40 4.30
N ALA A 63 16.95 -7.39 3.13
CA ALA A 63 16.42 -6.73 1.94
C ALA A 63 15.21 -7.49 1.37
N LEU A 64 15.29 -8.83 1.31
CA LEU A 64 14.19 -9.69 0.87
C LEU A 64 12.97 -9.57 1.79
N GLU A 65 13.19 -9.56 3.11
CA GLU A 65 12.12 -9.39 4.11
C GLU A 65 11.49 -7.99 4.07
N ALA A 66 12.25 -6.96 3.67
CA ALA A 66 11.74 -5.61 3.52
C ALA A 66 10.96 -5.39 2.21
N LEU A 67 11.17 -6.22 1.19
CA LEU A 67 10.61 -6.04 -0.15
C LEU A 67 9.06 -5.98 -0.16
N PRO A 68 8.31 -6.87 0.52
CA PRO A 68 6.85 -6.79 0.57
C PRO A 68 6.36 -5.46 1.14
N LYS A 69 7.04 -4.94 2.17
CA LYS A 69 6.73 -3.63 2.76
C LYS A 69 6.95 -2.52 1.73
N PHE A 70 8.08 -2.52 1.01
CA PHE A 70 8.32 -1.50 -0.02
C PHE A 70 7.32 -1.53 -1.16
N ARG A 71 6.96 -2.71 -1.65
CA ARG A 71 5.95 -2.89 -2.70
C ARG A 71 4.57 -2.40 -2.25
N PHE A 72 4.19 -2.72 -1.01
CA PHE A 72 2.98 -2.16 -0.42
C PHE A 72 3.02 -0.64 -0.38
N MET A 73 4.10 -0.05 0.15
CA MET A 73 4.26 1.40 0.20
C MET A 73 4.13 2.05 -1.17
N TYR A 74 4.76 1.46 -2.19
CA TYR A 74 4.65 1.91 -3.57
C TYR A 74 3.22 1.84 -4.10
N LEU A 75 2.50 0.74 -3.86
CA LEU A 75 1.10 0.59 -4.26
C LEU A 75 0.20 1.66 -3.61
N VAL A 76 0.39 1.93 -2.32
CA VAL A 76 -0.35 2.98 -1.62
C VAL A 76 -0.05 4.36 -2.22
N SER A 77 1.20 4.63 -2.59
CA SER A 77 1.59 5.87 -3.27
C SER A 77 1.04 5.98 -4.69
N LEU A 78 0.96 4.88 -5.44
CA LEU A 78 0.30 4.86 -6.75
C LEU A 78 -1.18 5.18 -6.65
N PHE A 79 -1.87 4.60 -5.67
CA PHE A 79 -3.27 4.91 -5.40
C PHE A 79 -3.46 6.40 -5.06
N GLU A 80 -2.59 6.93 -4.19
CA GLU A 80 -2.62 8.34 -3.82
C GLU A 80 -2.47 9.27 -5.03
N ALA A 81 -1.47 9.01 -5.87
CA ALA A 81 -1.20 9.78 -7.07
C ALA A 81 -2.35 9.69 -8.08
N PHE A 82 -2.93 8.49 -8.25
CA PHE A 82 -4.11 8.29 -9.08
C PHE A 82 -5.27 9.19 -8.66
N VAL A 83 -5.63 9.19 -7.37
CA VAL A 83 -6.75 9.99 -6.88
C VAL A 83 -6.52 11.48 -7.11
N GLN A 84 -5.30 11.97 -6.88
CA GLN A 84 -4.95 13.36 -7.10
C GLN A 84 -5.06 13.74 -8.58
N GLU A 85 -4.42 12.99 -9.46
CA GLU A 85 -4.44 13.24 -10.90
C GLU A 85 -5.85 13.09 -11.48
N TYR A 86 -6.64 12.14 -11.00
CA TYR A 86 -8.00 11.92 -11.46
C TYR A 86 -8.92 13.10 -11.12
N ILE A 87 -8.89 13.58 -9.87
CA ILE A 87 -9.69 14.75 -9.47
C ILE A 87 -9.24 16.00 -10.24
N ALA A 88 -7.92 16.19 -10.42
CA ALA A 88 -7.38 17.32 -11.18
C ALA A 88 -7.82 17.28 -12.66
N GLU A 89 -7.74 16.12 -13.31
CA GLU A 89 -8.22 15.91 -14.69
C GLU A 89 -9.71 16.23 -14.80
N ARG A 90 -10.54 15.68 -13.90
CA ARG A 90 -12.00 15.86 -13.94
C ARG A 90 -12.44 17.29 -13.61
N LYS A 91 -11.70 18.01 -12.77
CA LYS A 91 -11.95 19.44 -12.48
C LYS A 91 -11.33 20.36 -13.53
N GLY A 92 -10.45 19.88 -14.41
CA GLY A 92 -9.73 20.70 -15.39
C GLY A 92 -8.74 21.68 -14.75
N ILE A 93 -8.10 21.28 -13.64
CA ILE A 93 -7.17 22.12 -12.87
C ILE A 93 -5.79 21.48 -12.78
N SER A 94 -4.79 22.27 -12.39
CA SER A 94 -3.45 21.75 -12.09
C SER A 94 -3.45 20.96 -10.76
N LEU A 95 -2.44 20.09 -10.58
CA LEU A 95 -2.22 19.41 -9.29
C LEU A 95 -1.91 20.40 -8.16
N ASP A 96 -1.27 21.54 -8.46
CA ASP A 96 -0.94 22.57 -7.47
C ASP A 96 -2.20 23.25 -6.91
N ASP A 97 -3.21 23.46 -7.77
CA ASP A 97 -4.49 24.08 -7.40
C ASP A 97 -5.43 23.10 -6.68
N LEU A 98 -5.21 21.79 -6.83
CA LEU A 98 -6.09 20.75 -6.30
C LEU A 98 -6.34 20.91 -4.81
N LYS A 99 -5.30 21.18 -4.02
CA LYS A 99 -5.40 21.31 -2.57
C LYS A 99 -6.37 22.43 -2.17
N ASN A 100 -6.28 23.58 -2.85
CA ASN A 100 -7.14 24.73 -2.59
C ASN A 100 -8.57 24.45 -3.04
N SER A 101 -8.74 23.77 -4.18
CA SER A 101 -10.04 23.42 -4.75
C SER A 101 -10.89 22.45 -3.92
N LEU A 102 -10.30 21.82 -2.90
CA LEU A 102 -10.93 20.81 -2.03
C LEU A 102 -11.07 21.26 -0.57
N THR A 103 -10.90 22.56 -0.31
CA THR A 103 -10.96 23.11 1.06
C THR A 103 -12.29 22.83 1.72
N ASN A 104 -13.40 23.04 1.01
CA ASN A 104 -14.76 22.86 1.53
C ASN A 104 -15.05 21.39 1.86
N GLU A 105 -14.64 20.48 0.98
CA GLU A 105 -14.82 19.05 1.11
C GLU A 105 -13.99 18.53 2.30
N ARG A 106 -12.74 18.97 2.43
CA ARG A 106 -11.87 18.64 3.58
C ARG A 106 -12.48 19.13 4.90
N SER A 107 -12.95 20.37 4.96
CA SER A 107 -13.60 20.91 6.15
C SER A 107 -14.88 20.17 6.50
N THR A 108 -15.68 19.78 5.50
CA THR A 108 -16.91 19.01 5.70
C THR A 108 -16.59 17.62 6.27
N TRP A 109 -15.62 16.91 5.70
CA TRP A 109 -15.15 15.63 6.22
C TRP A 109 -14.67 15.74 7.67
N GLN A 110 -13.87 16.76 7.98
CA GLN A 110 -13.37 16.99 9.34
C GLN A 110 -14.50 17.29 10.32
N ARG A 111 -15.54 18.02 9.91
CA ARG A 111 -16.70 18.25 10.78
C ARG A 111 -17.46 16.96 11.08
N LEU A 112 -17.58 16.07 10.09
CA LEU A 112 -18.31 14.80 10.23
C LEU A 112 -17.51 13.73 10.98
N ASN A 113 -16.20 13.66 10.74
CA ASN A 113 -15.35 12.53 11.15
C ASN A 113 -14.11 12.94 11.95
N GLY A 114 -13.86 14.23 12.18
CA GLY A 114 -12.63 14.73 12.81
C GLY A 114 -12.40 14.27 14.25
N HIS A 115 -13.45 13.84 14.95
CA HIS A 115 -13.36 13.26 16.29
C HIS A 115 -13.03 11.77 16.31
N THR A 116 -12.89 11.14 15.14
CA THR A 116 -12.64 9.69 14.99
C THR A 116 -11.20 9.43 14.53
N SER A 117 -10.70 8.23 14.76
CA SER A 117 -9.40 7.76 14.25
C SER A 117 -9.31 7.79 12.71
N VAL A 118 -10.45 7.81 12.01
CA VAL A 118 -10.56 7.86 10.54
C VAL A 118 -10.72 9.29 9.98
N GLY A 119 -10.69 10.33 10.80
CA GLY A 119 -10.92 11.73 10.41
C GLY A 119 -9.84 12.38 9.53
N SER A 120 -8.79 11.65 9.15
CA SER A 120 -7.70 12.19 8.30
C SER A 120 -8.20 12.53 6.89
N THR A 121 -7.75 13.67 6.35
CA THR A 121 -8.01 14.11 4.95
C THR A 121 -6.84 13.80 4.00
N SER A 122 -5.94 12.90 4.40
CA SER A 122 -4.89 12.40 3.50
C SER A 122 -5.50 11.48 2.44
N TYR A 123 -4.98 11.50 1.22
CA TYR A 123 -5.38 10.57 0.16
C TYR A 123 -4.95 9.12 0.43
N TYR A 124 -4.06 8.89 1.40
CA TYR A 124 -3.80 7.55 1.94
C TYR A 124 -4.98 6.99 2.74
N ASN A 125 -5.89 7.84 3.20
CA ASN A 125 -7.12 7.41 3.85
C ASN A 125 -8.16 7.05 2.79
N VAL A 126 -8.23 5.78 2.43
CA VAL A 126 -9.16 5.27 1.41
C VAL A 126 -10.63 5.54 1.78
N ARG A 127 -10.97 5.66 3.08
CA ARG A 127 -12.33 6.07 3.52
C ARG A 127 -12.63 7.51 3.14
N PHE A 128 -11.68 8.41 3.33
CA PHE A 128 -11.81 9.80 2.88
C PHE A 128 -11.89 9.86 1.36
N VAL A 129 -11.08 9.08 0.64
CA VAL A 129 -11.15 9.01 -0.83
C VAL A 129 -12.51 8.49 -1.30
N ASN A 130 -13.04 7.43 -0.69
CA ASN A 130 -14.37 6.90 -1.02
C ASN A 130 -15.46 7.96 -0.86
N TRP A 131 -15.45 8.67 0.28
CA TRP A 131 -16.38 9.77 0.50
C TRP A 131 -16.20 10.88 -0.54
N LEU A 132 -14.96 11.31 -0.79
CA LEU A 132 -14.64 12.40 -1.70
C LEU A 132 -15.08 12.11 -3.14
N LEU A 133 -14.80 10.90 -3.64
CA LEU A 133 -15.21 10.49 -4.99
C LEU A 133 -16.73 10.35 -5.11
N ASN A 134 -17.42 9.93 -4.04
CA ASN A 134 -18.88 9.89 -4.02
C ASN A 134 -19.50 11.29 -4.03
N GLU A 135 -18.98 12.22 -3.22
CA GLU A 135 -19.50 13.60 -3.17
C GLU A 135 -19.26 14.35 -4.49
N LEU A 136 -18.08 14.20 -5.09
CA LEU A 136 -17.72 14.94 -6.29
C LEU A 136 -18.32 14.34 -7.58
N TYR A 137 -18.38 13.01 -7.65
CA TYR A 137 -18.63 12.31 -8.91
C TYR A 137 -19.64 11.17 -8.80
N SER A 138 -20.27 10.98 -7.63
CA SER A 138 -21.17 9.86 -7.35
C SER A 138 -20.53 8.48 -7.55
N ILE A 139 -19.21 8.39 -7.37
CA ILE A 139 -18.45 7.14 -7.47
C ILE A 139 -18.34 6.48 -6.09
N GLN A 140 -18.91 5.28 -5.94
CA GLN A 140 -18.91 4.53 -4.68
C GLN A 140 -17.91 3.38 -4.71
N ILE A 141 -16.63 3.65 -4.41
CA ILE A 141 -15.59 2.61 -4.46
C ILE A 141 -15.81 1.49 -3.44
N GLN A 142 -16.44 1.77 -2.30
CA GLN A 142 -16.71 0.76 -1.26
C GLN A 142 -17.56 -0.42 -1.76
N SER A 143 -18.33 -0.23 -2.84
CA SER A 143 -19.15 -1.29 -3.44
C SER A 143 -18.35 -2.34 -4.21
N VAL A 144 -17.09 -2.03 -4.58
CA VAL A 144 -16.26 -2.89 -5.43
C VAL A 144 -14.95 -3.34 -4.78
N ILE A 145 -14.70 -2.98 -3.52
CA ILE A 145 -13.46 -3.31 -2.81
C ILE A 145 -13.70 -4.09 -1.53
N GLU A 146 -12.69 -4.81 -1.07
CA GLU A 146 -12.69 -5.47 0.23
C GLU A 146 -12.60 -4.45 1.38
N THR A 147 -13.23 -4.76 2.52
CA THR A 147 -13.23 -3.89 3.70
C THR A 147 -11.81 -3.55 4.18
N LEU A 148 -10.86 -4.48 4.06
CA LEU A 148 -9.46 -4.28 4.44
C LEU A 148 -8.74 -3.24 3.57
N THR A 149 -9.22 -2.98 2.35
CA THR A 149 -8.64 -1.95 1.48
C THR A 149 -8.91 -0.56 2.01
N LEU A 150 -9.99 -0.38 2.77
CA LEU A 150 -10.24 0.86 3.48
C LEU A 150 -9.16 1.15 4.54
N GLU A 151 -8.56 0.11 5.12
CA GLU A 151 -7.57 0.16 6.21
C GLU A 151 -6.13 0.39 5.73
N MET A 152 -5.90 0.46 4.42
CA MET A 152 -4.58 0.58 3.81
C MET A 152 -3.75 1.75 4.38
N GLY A 153 -4.39 2.90 4.62
CA GLY A 153 -3.72 4.06 5.22
C GLY A 153 -3.23 3.84 6.64
N ASP A 154 -3.99 3.10 7.45
CA ASP A 154 -3.61 2.79 8.83
C ASP A 154 -2.56 1.68 8.86
N LEU A 155 -2.63 0.72 7.93
CA LEU A 155 -1.59 -0.29 7.75
C LEU A 155 -0.26 0.36 7.37
N ARG A 156 -0.27 1.31 6.45
CA ARG A 156 0.90 2.12 6.09
C ARG A 156 1.50 2.81 7.31
N LYS A 157 0.69 3.52 8.11
CA LYS A 157 1.18 4.21 9.31
C LYS A 157 1.79 3.22 10.30
N CYS A 158 1.13 2.09 10.54
CA CYS A 158 1.60 1.03 11.42
C CYS A 158 2.97 0.47 10.96
N LEU A 159 3.11 0.15 9.67
CA LEU A 159 4.34 -0.37 9.09
C LEU A 159 5.50 0.63 9.13
N VAL A 160 5.24 1.90 8.82
CA VAL A 160 6.27 2.94 8.70
C VAL A 160 6.73 3.41 10.08
N HIS A 161 5.81 3.70 11.00
CA HIS A 161 6.13 4.35 12.26
C HIS A 161 6.29 3.39 13.44
N HIS A 162 5.74 2.17 13.33
CA HIS A 162 5.72 1.20 14.43
C HIS A 162 6.25 -0.18 14.03
N GLY A 163 6.92 -0.30 12.87
CA GLY A 163 7.49 -1.57 12.42
C GLY A 163 6.45 -2.68 12.21
N GLY A 164 5.18 -2.31 12.01
CA GLY A 164 4.05 -3.23 11.90
C GLY A 164 3.42 -3.63 13.23
N GLU A 165 3.90 -3.13 14.37
CA GLU A 165 3.32 -3.43 15.67
C GLU A 165 2.12 -2.51 16.00
N ILE A 166 1.02 -3.12 16.45
CA ILE A 166 -0.14 -2.40 16.96
C ILE A 166 0.20 -1.83 18.33
N THR A 167 0.52 -0.55 18.40
CA THR A 167 0.97 0.11 19.64
C THR A 167 -0.12 0.83 20.42
N LYS A 168 -1.30 1.02 19.82
CA LYS A 168 -2.39 1.81 20.41
C LYS A 168 -3.77 1.36 19.91
N GLN A 169 -4.81 1.73 20.66
CA GLN A 169 -6.20 1.37 20.38
C GLN A 169 -6.68 1.85 19.00
N ASP A 170 -6.24 3.02 18.52
CA ASP A 170 -6.58 3.48 17.16
C ASP A 170 -6.20 2.48 16.07
N PHE A 171 -5.05 1.80 16.21
CA PHE A 171 -4.63 0.77 15.25
C PHE A 171 -5.41 -0.52 15.44
N VAL A 172 -5.78 -0.86 16.68
CA VAL A 172 -6.69 -1.99 16.93
C VAL A 172 -8.00 -1.78 16.19
N ASP A 173 -8.54 -0.57 16.19
CA ASP A 173 -9.79 -0.25 15.51
C ASP A 173 -9.62 -0.09 14.00
N GLY A 174 -8.51 0.51 13.56
CA GLY A 174 -8.21 0.77 12.16
C GLY A 174 -7.71 -0.43 11.36
N LEU A 175 -7.33 -1.55 12.00
CA LEU A 175 -6.76 -2.73 11.35
C LEU A 175 -7.57 -4.02 11.58
N LYS A 176 -8.81 -3.93 12.04
CA LYS A 176 -9.63 -5.10 12.39
C LYS A 176 -9.79 -6.06 11.21
N ALA A 177 -10.16 -5.56 10.04
CA ALA A 177 -10.37 -6.40 8.86
C ALA A 177 -9.04 -7.00 8.36
N THR A 178 -7.95 -6.23 8.44
CA THR A 178 -6.60 -6.67 8.10
C THR A 178 -6.14 -7.81 9.02
N CYS A 179 -6.29 -7.64 10.34
CA CYS A 179 -5.97 -8.68 11.33
C CYS A 179 -6.81 -9.94 11.11
N LEU A 180 -8.13 -9.79 10.92
CA LEU A 180 -9.02 -10.90 10.63
C LEU A 180 -8.60 -11.67 9.37
N GLN A 181 -8.28 -10.96 8.28
CA GLN A 181 -7.88 -11.57 7.01
C GLN A 181 -6.57 -12.36 7.11
N LEU A 182 -5.68 -11.94 8.00
CA LEU A 182 -4.42 -12.58 8.31
C LEU A 182 -4.52 -13.67 9.39
N GLY A 183 -5.68 -13.84 10.03
CA GLY A 183 -5.84 -14.75 11.16
C GLY A 183 -5.08 -14.29 12.42
N LEU A 184 -4.85 -12.98 12.56
CA LEU A 184 -4.15 -12.37 13.69
C LEU A 184 -5.14 -11.81 14.72
N PRO A 185 -4.81 -11.81 16.03
CA PRO A 185 -5.62 -11.14 17.03
C PRO A 185 -5.53 -9.62 16.86
N SER A 186 -6.66 -8.92 16.89
CA SER A 186 -6.71 -7.46 16.79
C SER A 186 -6.55 -6.83 18.19
N ILE A 187 -5.33 -6.86 18.73
CA ILE A 187 -4.98 -6.35 20.07
C ILE A 187 -3.63 -5.60 20.03
N ILE A 188 -3.35 -4.80 21.07
CA ILE A 188 -2.04 -4.13 21.24
C ILE A 188 -0.95 -5.19 21.39
N GLY A 189 0.20 -4.97 20.73
CA GLY A 189 1.34 -5.89 20.65
C GLY A 189 1.29 -6.85 19.46
N THR A 190 0.16 -6.94 18.74
CA THR A 190 0.09 -7.75 17.51
C THR A 190 1.01 -7.15 16.44
N LYS A 191 1.84 -8.00 15.82
CA LYS A 191 2.69 -7.63 14.68
C LYS A 191 2.02 -7.98 13.36
N VAL A 192 1.63 -6.96 12.62
CA VAL A 192 1.04 -7.04 11.29
C VAL A 192 2.14 -6.92 10.24
N THR A 193 2.12 -7.81 9.25
CA THR A 193 3.08 -7.83 8.15
C THR A 193 2.36 -7.80 6.81
N VAL A 194 3.02 -7.27 5.78
CA VAL A 194 2.50 -7.32 4.41
C VAL A 194 2.71 -8.72 3.87
N THR A 195 1.63 -9.39 3.51
CA THR A 195 1.66 -10.71 2.89
C THR A 195 1.34 -10.63 1.41
N LYS A 196 1.71 -11.68 0.65
CA LYS A 196 1.31 -11.82 -0.76
C LYS A 196 -0.20 -11.77 -0.95
N LYS A 197 -0.95 -12.35 0.00
CA LYS A 197 -2.41 -12.34 0.02
C LYS A 197 -2.95 -10.91 0.12
N LEU A 198 -2.44 -10.10 1.04
CA LEU A 198 -2.83 -8.69 1.16
C LEU A 198 -2.49 -7.90 -0.11
N MET A 199 -1.27 -8.06 -0.63
CA MET A 199 -0.86 -7.39 -1.87
C MET A 199 -1.78 -7.72 -3.04
N SER A 200 -2.14 -9.00 -3.23
CA SER A 200 -3.06 -9.41 -4.29
C SER A 200 -4.43 -8.76 -4.16
N ILE A 201 -4.96 -8.63 -2.93
CA ILE A 201 -6.25 -8.00 -2.68
C ILE A 201 -6.18 -6.51 -3.03
N TYR A 202 -5.17 -5.80 -2.53
CA TYR A 202 -5.01 -4.37 -2.81
C TYR A 202 -4.83 -4.06 -4.29
N ILE A 203 -4.07 -4.89 -5.01
CA ILE A 203 -3.88 -4.75 -6.46
C ILE A 203 -5.21 -4.93 -7.19
N GLU A 204 -5.97 -5.96 -6.85
CA GLU A 204 -7.24 -6.26 -7.53
C GLU A 204 -8.29 -5.20 -7.21
N ASP A 205 -8.38 -4.76 -5.96
CA ASP A 205 -9.26 -3.67 -5.58
C ASP A 205 -8.87 -2.36 -6.28
N PHE A 206 -7.59 -2.07 -6.46
CA PHE A 206 -7.16 -0.90 -7.21
C PHE A 206 -7.55 -1.01 -8.70
N ARG A 207 -7.46 -2.20 -9.32
CA ARG A 207 -7.99 -2.41 -10.69
C ARG A 207 -9.48 -2.13 -10.77
N ARG A 208 -10.26 -2.60 -9.79
CA ARG A 208 -11.71 -2.37 -9.73
C ARG A 208 -12.03 -0.89 -9.59
N ILE A 209 -11.29 -0.16 -8.76
CA ILE A 209 -11.41 1.30 -8.64
C ILE A 209 -11.10 1.99 -9.97
N LEU A 210 -10.00 1.63 -10.62
CA LEU A 210 -9.62 2.22 -11.91
C LEU A 210 -10.69 1.98 -12.98
N ASN A 211 -11.27 0.79 -13.04
CA ASN A 211 -12.37 0.49 -13.94
C ASN A 211 -13.64 1.26 -13.59
N LEU A 212 -13.94 1.38 -12.29
CA LEU A 212 -15.09 2.15 -11.81
C LEU A 212 -14.95 3.64 -12.13
N CYS A 213 -13.74 4.19 -12.26
CA CYS A 213 -13.51 5.60 -12.58
C CYS A 213 -13.36 5.90 -14.09
N ASP A 214 -13.33 4.88 -14.94
CA ASP A 214 -13.05 5.01 -16.39
C ASP A 214 -14.32 5.16 -17.22
N PHE A 215 -15.21 6.09 -16.83
CA PHE A 215 -16.48 6.40 -17.50
C PHE A 215 -16.61 7.86 -17.95
#